data_AF-A0A2H6K4Y6-F1
#
_entry.id   AF-A0A2H6K4Y6-F1
#
_cell.length_a   1.000
_cell.length_b   1.000
_cell.length_c   1.000
_cell.angle_alpha   90.00
_cell.angle_beta   90.00
_cell.angle_gamma   90.00
#
_symmetry.space_group_name_H-M   'P 1'
#
loop_
_entity.id
_entity.type
_entity.pdbx_description
1 polymer ?
#
loop_
_entity_poly.entity_id
_entity_poly.type
_entity_poly.pdbx_seq_one_letter_code
_entity_poly.pdbx_strand_id
1 'polypeptide(L)'
;MANCEKTREIGREGKSRFKPTMKFPQIIQGGMGAGVSGWRLVHAVSSRGHIGVVSGIALDLILARRLQLGDPGGHMQRALAAFPDQSVSRRIIDRYYIAGGKPSDQPFAAKPVVGDKLSRKLEEMLVAANFAEVFLAKEGHDGMVGINYLNEIQAPLLPSLYGAMLAGVDIVIVGAGIPVEIPKILDGLFRCETVDLKLHVREVESGHAHRISFNPKNMFAGACPPLRHPLFFPIVSSVTLANLLVKRCEGQVDGFIIEGPSAGGHNAPPRGHTKLSPEGEPVYGPRDVIDLAAIESLGRPFWLAGSYGSPKKLAHALAVGAAGIQAGTIFAFCEESGIREDLKRDVIKGCQGGTMRIFTDPVASPTGFPFKVLAIPGTLSDSDLYAKRRRQCDLGYLREVYERPDGTLGWRCPAEDPEQYVRKGGTIDDTVGRKCLCNGLMANIGMAQTRSDNTEELPLVTCGDDLSGILQVLSSGKISYTAADVVDFLLACNET
;
A
#
# COMPACT_ATOMS: atom_id res chain seq x y z
N MET A 1 -24.42 -69.65 18.05
CA MET A 1 -24.85 -68.73 19.12
C MET A 1 -23.66 -67.84 19.45
N ALA A 2 -23.85 -66.51 19.45
CA ALA A 2 -23.05 -65.44 20.08
C ALA A 2 -21.50 -65.49 19.88
N ASN A 3 -20.79 -64.44 19.47
CA ASN A 3 -20.92 -63.06 19.91
C ASN A 3 -20.25 -62.13 18.88
N CYS A 4 -20.93 -61.03 18.58
CA CYS A 4 -20.45 -59.91 17.80
C CYS A 4 -20.27 -58.75 18.78
N GLU A 5 -19.04 -58.33 19.07
CA GLU A 5 -18.78 -57.06 19.73
C GLU A 5 -17.70 -56.25 19.01
N LYS A 6 -18.02 -54.97 18.86
CA LYS A 6 -17.40 -53.93 18.06
C LYS A 6 -16.18 -53.34 18.76
N THR A 7 -15.17 -52.96 17.98
CA THR A 7 -14.32 -51.82 18.29
C THR A 7 -14.24 -50.91 17.06
N ARG A 8 -14.60 -49.65 17.27
CA ARG A 8 -14.60 -48.55 16.30
C ARG A 8 -13.16 -48.07 16.09
N GLU A 9 -12.67 -48.09 14.85
CA GLU A 9 -11.58 -47.21 14.43
C GLU A 9 -12.17 -45.93 13.82
N ILE A 10 -11.88 -44.81 14.47
CA ILE A 10 -12.19 -43.47 13.99
C ILE A 10 -11.06 -43.09 13.03
N GLY A 11 -11.36 -43.09 11.72
CA GLY A 11 -10.44 -42.63 10.69
C GLY A 11 -10.18 -41.12 10.80
N ARG A 12 -8.91 -40.75 10.97
CA ARG A 12 -8.44 -39.38 10.74
C ARG A 12 -8.45 -39.12 9.23
N GLU A 13 -9.45 -38.39 8.74
CA GLU A 13 -9.43 -37.84 7.38
C GLU A 13 -8.22 -36.93 7.19
N GLY A 14 -7.42 -37.26 6.18
CA GLY A 14 -6.19 -36.58 5.83
C GLY A 14 -6.46 -35.16 5.32
N LYS A 15 -5.76 -34.19 5.90
CA LYS A 15 -5.63 -32.84 5.34
C LYS A 15 -5.05 -32.96 3.93
N SER A 16 -5.84 -32.63 2.92
CA SER A 16 -5.38 -32.38 1.55
C SER A 16 -4.23 -31.37 1.59
N ARG A 17 -3.01 -31.83 1.26
CA ARG A 17 -1.86 -30.95 1.04
C ARG A 17 -2.13 -30.18 -0.26
N PHE A 18 -2.36 -28.88 -0.14
CA PHE A 18 -2.34 -27.95 -1.26
C PHE A 18 -1.01 -28.13 -2.01
N LYS A 19 -1.05 -28.63 -3.24
CA LYS A 19 0.10 -28.62 -4.16
C LYS A 19 -0.15 -27.46 -5.13
N PRO A 20 0.59 -26.35 -5.04
CA PRO A 20 0.49 -25.32 -6.06
C PRO A 20 1.00 -25.92 -7.37
N THR A 21 0.14 -25.99 -8.39
CA THR A 21 0.54 -26.36 -9.75
C THR A 21 1.26 -25.21 -10.47
N MET A 22 1.13 -23.99 -9.95
CA MET A 22 1.85 -22.80 -10.44
C MET A 22 3.10 -22.52 -9.60
N LYS A 23 4.23 -22.33 -10.29
CA LYS A 23 5.47 -21.82 -9.69
C LYS A 23 5.43 -20.28 -9.77
N PHE A 24 5.31 -19.62 -8.62
CA PHE A 24 5.32 -18.15 -8.59
C PHE A 24 6.73 -17.58 -8.77
N PRO A 25 6.85 -16.33 -9.26
CA PRO A 25 8.12 -15.61 -9.29
C PRO A 25 8.73 -15.40 -7.90
N GLN A 26 10.07 -15.44 -7.86
CA GLN A 26 10.85 -15.36 -6.61
C GLN A 26 11.00 -13.93 -6.06
N ILE A 27 10.71 -12.91 -6.87
CA ILE A 27 10.87 -11.51 -6.51
C ILE A 27 9.51 -10.83 -6.64
N ILE A 28 9.11 -10.18 -5.56
CA ILE A 28 8.01 -9.21 -5.54
C ILE A 28 8.64 -7.84 -5.25
N GLN A 29 8.48 -6.89 -6.18
CA GLN A 29 8.70 -5.48 -5.84
C GLN A 29 7.50 -5.03 -5.00
N GLY A 30 7.72 -4.58 -3.76
CA GLY A 30 6.63 -4.29 -2.81
C GLY A 30 5.88 -2.98 -3.15
N GLY A 31 4.58 -2.90 -2.84
CA GLY A 31 3.80 -1.66 -3.04
C GLY A 31 4.20 -0.57 -2.05
N MET A 32 4.75 0.55 -2.55
CA MET A 32 5.43 1.59 -1.76
C MET A 32 4.77 2.96 -1.92
N GLY A 33 4.54 3.66 -0.80
CA GLY A 33 4.18 5.08 -0.73
C GLY A 33 2.94 5.47 -1.55
N ALA A 34 2.66 6.76 -1.70
CA ALA A 34 1.73 7.21 -2.73
C ALA A 34 2.54 7.38 -4.03
N GLY A 35 2.23 6.62 -5.08
CA GLY A 35 2.84 6.74 -6.41
C GLY A 35 4.35 6.44 -6.50
N VAL A 36 5.02 6.02 -5.43
CA VAL A 36 6.43 5.59 -5.46
C VAL A 36 6.56 4.32 -6.30
N SER A 37 5.73 3.31 -6.03
CA SER A 37 5.53 2.18 -6.93
C SER A 37 4.36 2.44 -7.88
N GLY A 38 4.57 3.34 -8.83
CA GLY A 38 3.64 3.60 -9.92
C GLY A 38 3.84 2.64 -11.11
N TRP A 39 2.99 2.78 -12.13
CA TRP A 39 2.91 1.88 -13.28
C TRP A 39 4.25 1.66 -13.99
N ARG A 40 5.13 2.67 -14.04
CA ARG A 40 6.45 2.58 -14.70
C ARG A 40 7.35 1.53 -14.04
N LEU A 41 7.50 1.61 -12.72
CA LEU A 41 8.30 0.66 -11.95
C LEU A 41 7.69 -0.74 -12.03
N VAL A 42 6.37 -0.82 -11.88
CA VAL A 42 5.64 -2.09 -11.92
C VAL A 42 5.78 -2.77 -13.28
N HIS A 43 5.62 -2.03 -14.37
CA HIS A 43 5.80 -2.51 -15.73
C HIS A 43 7.24 -3.01 -15.94
N ALA A 44 8.24 -2.25 -15.49
CA ALA A 44 9.66 -2.64 -15.63
C ALA A 44 9.97 -3.95 -14.90
N VAL A 45 9.43 -4.18 -13.71
CA VAL A 45 9.60 -5.44 -12.95
C VAL A 45 8.80 -6.58 -13.59
N SER A 46 7.54 -6.33 -13.95
CA SER A 46 6.63 -7.36 -14.45
C SER A 46 7.03 -7.86 -15.83
N SER A 47 7.53 -6.98 -16.69
CA SER A 47 8.08 -7.33 -18.00
C SER A 47 9.28 -8.28 -17.93
N ARG A 48 9.94 -8.36 -16.76
CA ARG A 48 11.06 -9.29 -16.51
C ARG A 48 10.63 -10.62 -15.90
N GLY A 49 9.33 -10.90 -15.83
CA GLY A 49 8.78 -12.15 -15.29
C GLY A 49 8.74 -12.22 -13.76
N HIS A 50 8.92 -11.09 -13.07
CA HIS A 50 8.72 -10.96 -11.63
C HIS A 50 7.40 -10.27 -11.31
N ILE A 51 7.02 -10.18 -10.03
CA ILE A 51 5.77 -9.53 -9.65
C ILE A 51 6.06 -8.07 -9.34
N GLY A 52 5.61 -7.16 -10.21
CA GLY A 52 5.53 -5.73 -9.88
C GLY A 52 4.26 -5.44 -9.09
N VAL A 53 4.30 -4.54 -8.11
CA VAL A 53 3.13 -4.19 -7.28
C VAL A 53 2.89 -2.69 -7.29
N VAL A 54 1.74 -2.29 -7.83
CA VAL A 54 1.23 -0.91 -7.79
C VAL A 54 0.92 -0.54 -6.34
N SER A 55 1.22 0.69 -5.93
CA SER A 55 0.64 1.21 -4.69
C SER A 55 -0.74 1.80 -4.96
N GLY A 56 -1.77 1.21 -4.37
CA GLY A 56 -3.16 1.66 -4.46
C GLY A 56 -3.48 2.93 -3.65
N ILE A 57 -2.46 3.59 -3.09
CA ILE A 57 -2.64 4.76 -2.23
C ILE A 57 -2.87 6.03 -3.05
N ALA A 58 -4.03 6.67 -2.83
CA ALA A 58 -4.39 7.97 -3.39
C ALA A 58 -4.32 8.04 -4.93
N LEU A 59 -4.54 6.93 -5.63
CA LEU A 59 -4.45 6.87 -7.09
C LEU A 59 -5.42 7.84 -7.77
N ASP A 60 -6.60 8.07 -7.19
CA ASP A 60 -7.55 9.09 -7.64
C ASP A 60 -6.91 10.48 -7.66
N LEU A 61 -6.27 10.89 -6.57
CA LEU A 61 -5.55 12.17 -6.51
C LEU A 61 -4.37 12.20 -7.47
N ILE A 62 -3.61 11.10 -7.58
CA ILE A 62 -2.46 11.00 -8.50
C ILE A 62 -2.91 11.16 -9.96
N LEU A 63 -4.00 10.49 -10.36
CA LEU A 63 -4.60 10.64 -11.70
C LEU A 63 -4.98 12.10 -11.94
N ALA A 64 -5.73 12.71 -11.02
CA ALA A 64 -6.16 14.09 -11.15
C ALA A 64 -4.97 15.07 -11.22
N ARG A 65 -3.92 14.86 -10.43
CA ARG A 65 -2.73 15.71 -10.45
C ARG A 65 -1.89 15.50 -11.72
N ARG A 66 -1.73 14.27 -12.21
CA ARG A 66 -1.04 14.00 -13.49
C ARG A 66 -1.75 14.67 -14.68
N LEU A 67 -3.09 14.61 -14.73
CA LEU A 67 -3.88 15.32 -15.75
C LEU A 67 -3.69 16.84 -15.66
N GLN A 68 -3.68 17.40 -14.44
CA GLN A 68 -3.45 18.83 -14.22
C GLN A 68 -2.01 19.26 -14.53
N LEU A 69 -1.05 18.34 -14.49
CA LEU A 69 0.33 18.55 -14.97
C LEU A 69 0.46 18.37 -16.49
N GLY A 70 -0.66 18.27 -17.20
CA GLY A 70 -0.71 18.17 -18.66
C GLY A 70 -0.49 16.77 -19.21
N ASP A 71 -0.57 15.75 -18.35
CA ASP A 71 -0.40 14.35 -18.70
C ASP A 71 0.85 14.10 -19.56
N PRO A 72 2.06 14.34 -19.02
CA PRO A 72 3.30 14.14 -19.77
C PRO A 72 3.36 12.73 -20.37
N GLY A 73 3.55 12.64 -21.69
CA GLY A 73 3.55 11.37 -22.44
C GLY A 73 2.16 10.82 -22.80
N GLY A 74 1.07 11.52 -22.44
CA GLY A 74 -0.31 11.14 -22.79
C GLY A 74 -0.78 9.85 -22.14
N HIS A 75 -0.14 9.42 -21.04
CA HIS A 75 -0.36 8.10 -20.44
C HIS A 75 -1.72 7.98 -19.76
N MET A 76 -2.14 9.01 -19.01
CA MET A 76 -3.42 8.99 -18.30
C MET A 76 -4.57 9.03 -19.30
N GLN A 77 -4.49 9.89 -20.33
CA GLN A 77 -5.49 9.93 -21.39
C GLN A 77 -5.53 8.62 -22.18
N ARG A 78 -4.37 8.00 -22.49
CA ARG A 78 -4.32 6.68 -23.14
C ARG A 78 -5.03 5.61 -22.30
N ALA A 79 -4.76 5.56 -21.00
CA ALA A 79 -5.41 4.61 -20.11
C ALA A 79 -6.91 4.87 -19.98
N LEU A 80 -7.33 6.13 -19.86
CA LEU A 80 -8.74 6.51 -19.82
C LEU A 80 -9.48 6.25 -21.15
N ALA A 81 -8.79 6.31 -22.29
CA ALA A 81 -9.34 5.90 -23.58
C ALA A 81 -9.61 4.39 -23.65
N ALA A 82 -8.90 3.57 -22.87
CA ALA A 82 -9.17 2.14 -22.73
C ALA A 82 -10.21 1.79 -21.65
N PHE A 83 -10.62 2.76 -20.82
CA PHE A 83 -11.60 2.54 -19.76
C PHE A 83 -12.98 2.16 -20.35
N PRO A 84 -13.72 1.18 -19.79
CA PRO A 84 -14.94 0.67 -20.44
C PRO A 84 -16.06 1.71 -20.63
N ASP A 85 -16.20 2.69 -19.73
CA ASP A 85 -17.21 3.76 -19.87
C ASP A 85 -16.56 5.09 -20.28
N GLN A 86 -16.61 5.39 -21.57
CA GLN A 86 -16.05 6.63 -22.12
C GLN A 86 -16.77 7.90 -21.65
N SER A 87 -17.97 7.81 -21.07
CA SER A 87 -18.60 8.97 -20.43
C SER A 87 -17.89 9.37 -19.14
N VAL A 88 -17.41 8.39 -18.36
CA VAL A 88 -16.61 8.61 -17.15
C VAL A 88 -15.27 9.24 -17.51
N SER A 89 -14.56 8.67 -18.50
CA SER A 89 -13.28 9.18 -18.99
C SER A 89 -13.37 10.65 -19.40
N ARG A 90 -14.38 11.01 -20.20
CA ARG A 90 -14.62 12.41 -20.62
C ARG A 90 -14.84 13.33 -19.42
N ARG A 91 -15.70 12.97 -18.47
CA ARG A 91 -15.94 13.79 -17.26
C ARG A 91 -14.67 14.05 -16.46
N ILE A 92 -13.80 13.05 -16.34
CA ILE A 92 -12.53 13.16 -15.61
C ILE A 92 -11.55 14.06 -16.37
N ILE A 93 -11.38 13.83 -17.67
CA ILE A 93 -10.49 14.63 -18.54
C ILE A 93 -10.95 16.08 -18.57
N ASP A 94 -12.22 16.34 -18.88
CA ASP A 94 -12.80 17.70 -18.95
C ASP A 94 -12.63 18.47 -17.64
N ARG A 95 -12.61 17.76 -16.51
CA ARG A 95 -12.48 18.37 -15.18
C ARG A 95 -11.04 18.69 -14.80
N TYR A 96 -10.08 17.84 -15.16
CA TYR A 96 -8.74 17.87 -14.57
C TYR A 96 -7.61 18.06 -15.58
N TYR A 97 -7.81 17.80 -16.86
CA TYR A 97 -6.75 17.96 -17.84
C TYR A 97 -6.47 19.44 -18.13
N ILE A 98 -5.19 19.82 -18.06
CA ILE A 98 -4.73 21.17 -18.41
C ILE A 98 -3.63 21.01 -19.45
N ALA A 99 -3.91 21.35 -20.71
CA ALA A 99 -2.91 21.28 -21.78
C ALA A 99 -1.67 22.12 -21.42
N GLY A 100 -0.48 21.52 -21.47
CA GLY A 100 0.77 22.17 -21.05
C GLY A 100 1.01 22.23 -19.53
N GLY A 101 0.03 21.78 -18.73
CA GLY A 101 0.11 21.73 -17.28
C GLY A 101 -0.28 23.02 -16.57
N LYS A 102 -0.66 22.91 -15.30
CA LYS A 102 -0.93 24.06 -14.43
C LYS A 102 0.34 24.90 -14.23
N PRO A 103 0.22 26.22 -14.02
CA PRO A 103 1.32 27.04 -13.51
C PRO A 103 1.88 26.49 -12.19
N SER A 104 3.18 26.63 -11.95
CA SER A 104 3.85 26.06 -10.78
C SER A 104 3.38 26.68 -9.45
N ASP A 105 3.06 27.97 -9.47
CA ASP A 105 2.57 28.75 -8.33
C ASP A 105 1.08 28.54 -8.01
N GLN A 106 0.32 27.89 -8.91
CA GLN A 106 -1.09 27.63 -8.68
C GLN A 106 -1.31 26.31 -7.91
N PRO A 107 -2.26 26.27 -6.95
CA PRO A 107 -2.63 25.05 -6.26
C PRO A 107 -3.25 24.04 -7.24
N PHE A 108 -3.11 22.74 -6.95
CA PHE A 108 -3.92 21.75 -7.65
C PHE A 108 -5.40 21.96 -7.34
N ALA A 109 -6.24 21.87 -8.36
CA ALA A 109 -7.68 21.79 -8.24
C ALA A 109 -8.07 20.58 -7.38
N ALA A 110 -8.97 20.83 -6.44
CA ALA A 110 -9.43 19.82 -5.50
C ALA A 110 -10.29 18.74 -6.18
N LYS A 111 -10.24 17.56 -5.57
CA LYS A 111 -11.16 16.45 -5.84
C LYS A 111 -12.04 16.19 -4.62
N PRO A 112 -13.22 15.53 -4.76
CA PRO A 112 -14.08 15.23 -3.63
C PRO A 112 -13.37 14.45 -2.52
N VAL A 113 -13.44 14.95 -1.29
CA VAL A 113 -12.81 14.27 -0.14
C VAL A 113 -13.56 12.95 0.13
N VAL A 114 -12.81 11.88 0.38
CA VAL A 114 -13.36 10.55 0.64
C VAL A 114 -14.05 10.51 2.00
N GLY A 115 -15.29 10.02 2.07
CA GLY A 115 -16.05 9.84 3.30
C GLY A 115 -16.84 8.52 3.31
N ASP A 116 -17.76 8.37 4.25
CA ASP A 116 -18.60 7.17 4.42
C ASP A 116 -19.63 7.01 3.30
N LYS A 117 -20.08 8.13 2.71
CA LYS A 117 -20.96 8.16 1.54
C LYS A 117 -20.21 8.73 0.35
N LEU A 118 -19.84 7.86 -0.58
CA LEU A 118 -19.16 8.28 -1.80
C LEU A 118 -20.17 8.87 -2.79
N SER A 119 -19.85 10.03 -3.34
CA SER A 119 -20.59 10.55 -4.50
C SER A 119 -20.27 9.71 -5.73
N ARG A 120 -21.21 9.59 -6.67
CA ARG A 120 -20.98 8.92 -7.96
C ARG A 120 -19.69 9.38 -8.66
N LYS A 121 -19.43 10.69 -8.67
CA LYS A 121 -18.21 11.27 -9.27
C LYS A 121 -16.92 10.76 -8.63
N LEU A 122 -16.94 10.52 -7.31
CA LEU A 122 -15.79 10.01 -6.58
C LEU A 122 -15.62 8.51 -6.80
N GLU A 123 -16.70 7.72 -6.84
CA GLU A 123 -16.63 6.31 -7.22
C GLU A 123 -16.06 6.14 -8.62
N GLU A 124 -16.57 6.91 -9.59
CA GLU A 124 -16.07 6.97 -10.97
C GLU A 124 -14.56 7.26 -11.02
N MET A 125 -14.11 8.25 -10.25
CA MET A 125 -12.70 8.65 -10.17
C MET A 125 -11.82 7.57 -9.52
N LEU A 126 -12.28 6.92 -8.45
CA LEU A 126 -11.57 5.84 -7.77
C LEU A 126 -11.40 4.62 -8.67
N VAL A 127 -12.47 4.20 -9.34
CA VAL A 127 -12.46 3.08 -10.29
C VAL A 127 -11.52 3.39 -11.46
N ALA A 128 -11.69 4.55 -12.11
CA ALA A 128 -10.89 4.92 -13.27
C ALA A 128 -9.40 5.08 -12.95
N ALA A 129 -9.04 5.60 -11.78
CA ALA A 129 -7.65 5.77 -11.39
C ALA A 129 -6.92 4.46 -11.09
N ASN A 130 -7.58 3.52 -10.39
CA ASN A 130 -7.01 2.20 -10.15
C ASN A 130 -6.93 1.40 -11.46
N PHE A 131 -7.93 1.52 -12.34
CA PHE A 131 -7.88 0.96 -13.68
C PHE A 131 -6.68 1.50 -14.45
N ALA A 132 -6.50 2.82 -14.50
CA ALA A 132 -5.46 3.44 -15.30
C ALA A 132 -4.05 2.99 -14.89
N GLU A 133 -3.77 2.93 -13.59
CA GLU A 133 -2.45 2.53 -13.09
C GLU A 133 -2.14 1.06 -13.40
N VAL A 134 -3.12 0.16 -13.21
CA VAL A 134 -2.94 -1.28 -13.51
C VAL A 134 -2.90 -1.54 -15.02
N PHE A 135 -3.74 -0.85 -15.80
CA PHE A 135 -3.77 -0.98 -17.26
C PHE A 135 -2.41 -0.64 -17.87
N LEU A 136 -1.83 0.51 -17.48
CA LEU A 136 -0.49 0.92 -17.93
C LEU A 136 0.59 -0.04 -17.44
N ALA A 137 0.46 -0.55 -16.21
CA ALA A 137 1.41 -1.49 -15.65
C ALA A 137 1.45 -2.84 -16.39
N LYS A 138 0.36 -3.24 -17.07
CA LYS A 138 0.24 -4.49 -17.84
C LYS A 138 0.51 -4.33 -19.34
N GLU A 139 0.71 -3.11 -19.82
CA GLU A 139 0.81 -2.82 -21.26
C GLU A 139 2.02 -3.57 -21.87
N GLY A 140 1.79 -4.41 -22.88
CA GLY A 140 2.87 -5.02 -23.66
C GLY A 140 3.58 -6.25 -23.07
N HIS A 141 3.05 -6.89 -22.01
CA HIS A 141 3.59 -8.15 -21.48
C HIS A 141 2.53 -9.01 -20.75
N ASP A 142 2.87 -10.28 -20.53
CA ASP A 142 2.03 -11.24 -19.77
C ASP A 142 2.50 -11.46 -18.32
N GLY A 143 3.50 -10.71 -17.86
CA GLY A 143 3.98 -10.75 -16.47
C GLY A 143 2.90 -10.38 -15.45
N MET A 144 3.06 -10.89 -14.22
CA MET A 144 2.09 -10.69 -13.14
C MET A 144 2.19 -9.29 -12.54
N VAL A 145 1.04 -8.60 -12.47
CA VAL A 145 0.89 -7.29 -11.85
C VAL A 145 0.02 -7.41 -10.61
N GLY A 146 0.56 -6.99 -9.46
CA GLY A 146 -0.17 -6.84 -8.22
C GLY A 146 -0.53 -5.39 -7.90
N ILE A 147 -1.42 -5.22 -6.93
CA ILE A 147 -1.70 -3.92 -6.30
C ILE A 147 -1.78 -4.07 -4.78
N ASN A 148 -1.22 -3.10 -4.05
CA ASN A 148 -1.22 -3.06 -2.59
C ASN A 148 -2.16 -1.98 -2.05
N TYR A 149 -2.99 -2.34 -1.06
CA TYR A 149 -3.81 -1.41 -0.28
C TYR A 149 -3.52 -1.51 1.22
N LEU A 150 -3.96 -0.50 1.97
CA LEU A 150 -3.89 -0.49 3.43
C LEU A 150 -5.30 -0.67 3.99
N ASN A 151 -5.48 -1.63 4.90
CA ASN A 151 -6.74 -1.88 5.56
C ASN A 151 -7.19 -0.70 6.45
N GLU A 152 -6.28 0.18 6.86
CA GLU A 152 -6.60 1.46 7.52
C GLU A 152 -7.30 2.47 6.60
N ILE A 153 -7.16 2.37 5.27
CA ILE A 153 -7.79 3.30 4.31
C ILE A 153 -9.04 2.63 3.73
N GLN A 154 -10.10 2.56 4.55
CA GLN A 154 -11.30 1.78 4.23
C GLN A 154 -12.20 2.45 3.20
N ALA A 155 -12.48 3.73 3.36
CA ALA A 155 -13.52 4.42 2.59
C ALA A 155 -13.37 4.38 1.05
N PRO A 156 -12.17 4.47 0.45
CA PRO A 156 -12.03 4.35 -1.00
C PRO A 156 -11.83 2.91 -1.49
N LEU A 157 -11.76 1.92 -0.59
CA LEU A 157 -11.20 0.60 -0.91
C LEU A 157 -12.05 -0.18 -1.92
N LEU A 158 -13.37 -0.26 -1.72
CA LEU A 158 -14.27 -1.06 -2.55
C LEU A 158 -14.25 -0.66 -4.04
N PRO A 159 -14.48 0.62 -4.43
CA PRO A 159 -14.36 1.03 -5.83
C PRO A 159 -12.92 0.93 -6.35
N SER A 160 -11.91 1.12 -5.48
CA SER A 160 -10.51 0.98 -5.90
C SER A 160 -10.17 -0.45 -6.33
N LEU A 161 -10.57 -1.45 -5.52
CA LEU A 161 -10.44 -2.87 -5.85
C LEU A 161 -11.10 -3.19 -7.19
N TYR A 162 -12.33 -2.70 -7.40
CA TYR A 162 -13.05 -2.91 -8.64
C TYR A 162 -12.32 -2.31 -9.85
N GLY A 163 -11.77 -1.11 -9.73
CA GLY A 163 -10.95 -0.49 -10.78
C GLY A 163 -9.73 -1.32 -11.16
N ALA A 164 -9.01 -1.85 -10.17
CA ALA A 164 -7.87 -2.73 -10.42
C ALA A 164 -8.28 -4.05 -11.08
N MET A 165 -9.40 -4.65 -10.64
CA MET A 165 -9.95 -5.88 -11.24
C MET A 165 -10.41 -5.66 -12.69
N LEU A 166 -11.01 -4.50 -13.01
CA LEU A 166 -11.39 -4.14 -14.39
C LEU A 166 -10.19 -4.08 -15.33
N ALA A 167 -9.02 -3.67 -14.83
CA ALA A 167 -7.77 -3.67 -15.58
C ALA A 167 -7.06 -5.05 -15.56
N GLY A 168 -7.66 -6.05 -14.93
CA GLY A 168 -7.15 -7.42 -14.88
C GLY A 168 -5.94 -7.59 -13.97
N VAL A 169 -5.92 -6.92 -12.81
CA VAL A 169 -4.88 -7.16 -11.78
C VAL A 169 -4.81 -8.64 -11.41
N ASP A 170 -3.60 -9.17 -11.22
CA ASP A 170 -3.39 -10.60 -10.96
C ASP A 170 -3.37 -10.91 -9.46
N ILE A 171 -2.92 -9.95 -8.64
CA ILE A 171 -2.73 -10.11 -7.19
C ILE A 171 -3.21 -8.87 -6.43
N VAL A 172 -4.03 -9.05 -5.41
CA VAL A 172 -4.39 -8.03 -4.43
C VAL A 172 -3.62 -8.31 -3.13
N ILE A 173 -2.83 -7.32 -2.72
CA ILE A 173 -2.07 -7.32 -1.47
C ILE A 173 -2.73 -6.32 -0.52
N VAL A 174 -2.93 -6.70 0.74
CA VAL A 174 -3.47 -5.79 1.75
C VAL A 174 -2.67 -5.91 3.04
N GLY A 175 -2.15 -4.77 3.51
CA GLY A 175 -1.41 -4.64 4.78
C GLY A 175 -2.08 -3.68 5.76
N ALA A 176 -1.36 -3.37 6.85
CA ALA A 176 -1.78 -2.45 7.92
C ALA A 176 -3.22 -2.70 8.42
N GLY A 177 -3.45 -3.86 9.04
CA GLY A 177 -4.73 -4.23 9.64
C GLY A 177 -5.04 -5.72 9.47
N ILE A 178 -6.31 -6.10 9.65
CA ILE A 178 -6.77 -7.50 9.60
C ILE A 178 -7.82 -7.64 8.48
N PRO A 179 -7.40 -7.93 7.24
CA PRO A 179 -8.26 -7.87 6.05
C PRO A 179 -9.15 -9.12 5.84
N VAL A 180 -9.91 -9.55 6.85
CA VAL A 180 -10.75 -10.76 6.79
C VAL A 180 -11.89 -10.70 5.77
N GLU A 181 -12.41 -9.50 5.49
CA GLU A 181 -13.53 -9.30 4.55
C GLU A 181 -13.08 -9.27 3.09
N ILE A 182 -11.78 -9.10 2.81
CA ILE A 182 -11.28 -8.83 1.45
C ILE A 182 -11.56 -9.99 0.47
N PRO A 183 -11.32 -11.27 0.79
CA PRO A 183 -11.64 -12.36 -0.14
C PRO A 183 -13.11 -12.39 -0.57
N LYS A 184 -14.03 -12.22 0.38
CA LYS A 184 -15.48 -12.14 0.10
C LYS A 184 -15.84 -10.94 -0.78
N ILE A 185 -15.19 -9.81 -0.54
CA ILE A 185 -15.36 -8.61 -1.36
C ILE A 185 -14.89 -8.89 -2.79
N LEU A 186 -13.72 -9.48 -2.98
CA LEU A 186 -13.22 -9.85 -4.32
C LEU A 186 -14.17 -10.82 -5.04
N ASP A 187 -14.68 -11.82 -4.33
CA ASP A 187 -15.69 -12.77 -4.82
C ASP A 187 -16.98 -12.07 -5.27
N GLY A 188 -17.50 -11.15 -4.45
CA GLY A 188 -18.70 -10.38 -4.78
C GLY A 188 -18.50 -9.44 -5.96
N LEU A 189 -17.37 -8.71 -6.00
CA LEU A 189 -17.00 -7.84 -7.12
C LEU A 189 -16.88 -8.65 -8.42
N PHE A 190 -16.25 -9.83 -8.38
CA PHE A 190 -16.11 -10.74 -9.51
C PHE A 190 -17.47 -11.20 -10.06
N ARG A 191 -18.46 -11.42 -9.19
CA ARG A 191 -19.85 -11.74 -9.58
C ARG A 191 -20.71 -10.51 -9.92
N CYS A 192 -20.12 -9.32 -9.89
CA CYS A 192 -20.80 -8.03 -9.98
C CYS A 192 -21.97 -7.88 -8.97
N GLU A 193 -21.73 -8.27 -7.73
CA GLU A 193 -22.66 -8.10 -6.61
C GLU A 193 -22.36 -6.81 -5.83
N THR A 194 -23.36 -6.30 -5.12
CA THR A 194 -23.11 -5.29 -4.09
C THR A 194 -22.23 -5.89 -3.01
N VAL A 195 -21.18 -5.17 -2.63
CA VAL A 195 -20.25 -5.57 -1.58
C VAL A 195 -20.22 -4.53 -0.48
N ASP A 196 -19.98 -4.99 0.74
CA ASP A 196 -19.91 -4.14 1.92
C ASP A 196 -18.64 -4.42 2.72
N LEU A 197 -18.06 -3.38 3.30
CA LEU A 197 -16.94 -3.46 4.24
C LEU A 197 -17.35 -2.83 5.57
N LYS A 198 -17.06 -3.49 6.69
CA LYS A 198 -17.29 -2.91 8.02
C LYS A 198 -16.34 -1.72 8.24
N LEU A 199 -16.89 -0.56 8.55
CA LEU A 199 -16.14 0.65 8.84
C LEU A 199 -15.69 0.66 10.32
N HIS A 200 -14.42 0.96 10.57
CA HIS A 200 -13.90 1.19 11.92
C HIS A 200 -14.31 2.58 12.39
N VAL A 201 -15.12 2.63 13.45
CA VAL A 201 -15.66 3.86 14.03
C VAL A 201 -15.24 3.94 15.50
N ARG A 202 -14.73 5.10 15.92
CA ARG A 202 -14.41 5.47 17.31
C ARG A 202 -15.67 5.91 18.04
N GLU A 203 -15.64 5.85 19.37
CA GLU A 203 -16.69 6.45 20.23
C GLU A 203 -18.09 5.89 19.94
N VAL A 204 -18.18 4.61 19.59
CA VAL A 204 -19.47 3.97 19.27
C VAL A 204 -20.29 3.81 20.54
N GLU A 205 -21.34 4.63 20.70
CA GLU A 205 -22.26 4.57 21.83
C GLU A 205 -23.36 3.53 21.59
N SER A 206 -23.73 3.30 20.33
CA SER A 206 -25.01 2.67 19.98
C SER A 206 -24.93 1.19 19.57
N GLY A 207 -23.73 0.58 19.57
CA GLY A 207 -23.53 -0.82 19.16
C GLY A 207 -23.86 -1.12 17.68
N HIS A 208 -24.24 -0.11 16.89
CA HIS A 208 -24.52 -0.24 15.47
C HIS A 208 -23.23 -0.47 14.67
N ALA A 209 -23.26 -1.45 13.77
CA ALA A 209 -22.16 -1.67 12.86
C ALA A 209 -22.30 -0.75 11.64
N HIS A 210 -21.37 0.19 11.46
CA HIS A 210 -21.29 0.99 10.24
C HIS A 210 -20.61 0.21 9.12
N ARG A 211 -21.11 0.38 7.90
CA ARG A 211 -20.55 -0.25 6.69
C ARG A 211 -20.44 0.79 5.59
N ILE A 212 -19.45 0.60 4.73
CA ILE A 212 -19.41 1.25 3.41
C ILE A 212 -19.82 0.20 2.38
N SER A 213 -20.58 0.63 1.38
CA SER A 213 -21.14 -0.24 0.35
C SER A 213 -20.71 0.23 -1.03
N PHE A 214 -20.51 -0.71 -1.95
CA PHE A 214 -20.25 -0.40 -3.35
C PHE A 214 -21.01 -1.40 -4.23
N ASN A 215 -21.69 -0.89 -5.26
CA ASN A 215 -22.41 -1.72 -6.22
C ASN A 215 -21.83 -1.49 -7.63
N PRO A 216 -21.09 -2.46 -8.19
CA PRO A 216 -20.45 -2.27 -9.49
C PRO A 216 -21.45 -2.11 -10.65
N LYS A 217 -22.72 -2.51 -10.48
CA LYS A 217 -23.78 -2.26 -11.47
C LYS A 217 -24.11 -0.78 -11.63
N ASN A 218 -23.83 0.05 -10.63
CA ASN A 218 -24.06 1.49 -10.70
C ASN A 218 -23.01 2.22 -11.54
N MET A 219 -21.90 1.55 -11.87
CA MET A 219 -20.78 2.14 -12.63
C MET A 219 -21.04 2.22 -14.13
N PHE A 220 -21.88 1.32 -14.66
CA PHE A 220 -22.08 1.14 -16.09
C PHE A 220 -23.55 1.26 -16.44
N ALA A 221 -23.86 1.89 -17.57
CA ALA A 221 -25.24 1.94 -18.08
C ALA A 221 -25.76 0.58 -18.58
N GLY A 222 -24.87 -0.41 -18.76
CA GLY A 222 -25.16 -1.76 -19.25
C GLY A 222 -24.64 -2.85 -18.31
N ALA A 223 -24.42 -4.05 -18.86
CA ALA A 223 -23.88 -5.17 -18.12
C ALA A 223 -22.46 -4.88 -17.60
N CYS A 224 -22.11 -5.45 -16.45
CA CYS A 224 -20.77 -5.33 -15.89
C CYS A 224 -19.76 -5.99 -16.83
N PRO A 225 -18.61 -5.35 -17.11
CA PRO A 225 -17.54 -5.98 -17.87
C PRO A 225 -17.08 -7.28 -17.21
N PRO A 226 -16.67 -8.29 -17.98
CA PRO A 226 -16.13 -9.52 -17.42
C PRO A 226 -14.83 -9.22 -16.66
N LEU A 227 -14.68 -9.82 -15.49
CA LEU A 227 -13.50 -9.67 -14.64
C LEU A 227 -12.68 -10.95 -14.60
N ARG A 228 -11.42 -10.81 -14.21
CA ARG A 228 -10.61 -11.92 -13.69
C ARG A 228 -10.62 -11.84 -12.17
N HIS A 229 -10.68 -12.99 -11.53
CA HIS A 229 -10.57 -13.07 -10.07
C HIS A 229 -9.08 -13.00 -9.68
N PRO A 230 -8.64 -12.00 -8.89
CA PRO A 230 -7.25 -11.87 -8.49
C PRO A 230 -6.92 -12.76 -7.28
N LEU A 231 -5.67 -13.18 -7.19
CA LEU A 231 -5.16 -13.85 -5.99
C LEU A 231 -5.10 -12.87 -4.81
N PHE A 232 -5.30 -13.36 -3.59
CA PHE A 232 -5.22 -12.53 -2.38
C PHE A 232 -4.04 -12.89 -1.46
N PHE A 233 -3.10 -11.95 -1.31
CA PHE A 233 -1.89 -12.08 -0.48
C PHE A 233 -1.89 -11.04 0.66
N PRO A 234 -2.43 -11.34 1.85
CA PRO A 234 -2.33 -10.45 2.98
C PRO A 234 -0.88 -10.32 3.48
N ILE A 235 -0.52 -9.12 3.94
CA ILE A 235 0.73 -8.88 4.67
C ILE A 235 0.52 -9.23 6.14
N VAL A 236 1.38 -10.09 6.68
CA VAL A 236 1.29 -10.58 8.05
C VAL A 236 2.63 -10.48 8.78
N SER A 237 2.59 -10.07 10.03
CA SER A 237 3.77 -9.93 10.91
C SER A 237 3.83 -11.00 12.00
N SER A 238 2.94 -12.01 11.95
CA SER A 238 2.93 -13.12 12.92
C SER A 238 2.19 -14.35 12.40
N VAL A 239 2.57 -15.51 12.94
CA VAL A 239 1.89 -16.79 12.73
C VAL A 239 0.44 -16.75 13.21
N THR A 240 0.16 -16.03 14.29
CA THR A 240 -1.20 -15.87 14.84
C THR A 240 -2.11 -15.17 13.83
N LEU A 241 -1.65 -14.08 13.23
CA LEU A 241 -2.41 -13.35 12.22
C LEU A 241 -2.62 -14.19 10.95
N ALA A 242 -1.58 -14.88 10.48
CA ALA A 242 -1.68 -15.78 9.33
C ALA A 242 -2.73 -16.89 9.56
N ASN A 243 -2.69 -17.53 10.72
CA ASN A 243 -3.70 -18.53 11.13
C ASN A 243 -5.11 -17.95 11.24
N LEU A 244 -5.24 -16.73 11.77
CA LEU A 244 -6.53 -16.05 11.89
C LEU A 244 -7.14 -15.86 10.50
N LEU A 245 -6.38 -15.34 9.54
CA LEU A 245 -6.85 -15.06 8.18
C LEU A 245 -7.26 -16.36 7.46
N VAL A 246 -6.45 -17.42 7.55
CA VAL A 246 -6.82 -18.73 6.96
C VAL A 246 -8.13 -19.30 7.53
N LYS A 247 -8.41 -19.05 8.81
CA LYS A 247 -9.61 -19.59 9.49
C LYS A 247 -10.84 -18.72 9.34
N ARG A 248 -10.68 -17.40 9.22
CA ARG A 248 -11.78 -16.42 9.32
C ARG A 248 -12.15 -15.76 8.00
N CYS A 249 -11.27 -15.76 7.01
CA CYS A 249 -11.63 -15.25 5.70
C CYS A 249 -12.74 -16.12 5.09
N GLU A 250 -13.82 -15.47 4.65
CA GLU A 250 -14.81 -16.07 3.76
C GLU A 250 -14.29 -15.87 2.32
N GLY A 251 -13.66 -16.90 1.76
CA GLY A 251 -12.95 -16.83 0.48
C GLY A 251 -11.51 -17.30 0.63
N GLN A 252 -10.74 -17.27 -0.45
CA GLN A 252 -9.41 -17.87 -0.48
C GLN A 252 -8.31 -16.88 -0.04
N VAL A 253 -7.38 -17.35 0.80
CA VAL A 253 -6.06 -16.74 1.01
C VAL A 253 -5.07 -17.56 0.20
N ASP A 254 -4.47 -16.95 -0.82
CA ASP A 254 -3.68 -17.65 -1.83
C ASP A 254 -2.19 -17.72 -1.49
N GLY A 255 -1.70 -16.80 -0.68
CA GLY A 255 -0.32 -16.70 -0.25
C GLY A 255 -0.13 -15.65 0.83
N PHE A 256 1.09 -15.45 1.30
CA PHE A 256 1.39 -14.47 2.35
C PHE A 256 2.63 -13.64 2.04
N ILE A 257 2.58 -12.36 2.39
CA ILE A 257 3.80 -11.57 2.57
C ILE A 257 4.13 -11.55 4.06
N ILE A 258 5.28 -12.11 4.44
CA ILE A 258 5.75 -12.18 5.82
C ILE A 258 6.65 -10.99 6.08
N GLU A 259 6.15 -9.98 6.78
CA GLU A 259 6.84 -8.71 6.96
C GLU A 259 7.36 -8.53 8.38
N GLY A 260 8.68 -8.29 8.48
CA GLY A 260 9.36 -7.96 9.73
C GLY A 260 9.43 -6.45 10.02
N PRO A 261 9.79 -6.07 11.25
CA PRO A 261 9.82 -4.66 11.69
C PRO A 261 10.88 -3.79 11.00
N SER A 262 11.78 -4.38 10.23
CA SER A 262 12.77 -3.65 9.44
C SER A 262 12.24 -3.15 8.09
N ALA A 263 10.99 -3.48 7.74
CA ALA A 263 10.31 -2.95 6.57
C ALA A 263 10.04 -1.44 6.68
N GLY A 264 9.95 -0.77 5.53
CA GLY A 264 9.60 0.65 5.46
C GLY A 264 8.11 0.92 5.64
N GLY A 265 7.76 2.18 5.83
CA GLY A 265 6.37 2.64 5.96
C GLY A 265 5.78 2.34 7.34
N HIS A 266 4.51 1.96 7.37
CA HIS A 266 3.81 1.55 8.58
C HIS A 266 4.37 0.22 9.09
N ASN A 267 4.79 0.17 10.35
CA ASN A 267 5.18 -1.08 10.99
C ASN A 267 4.08 -1.57 11.94
N ALA A 268 3.94 -2.89 12.03
CA ALA A 268 3.15 -3.49 13.10
C ALA A 268 3.76 -3.08 14.46
N PRO A 269 2.95 -2.72 15.47
CA PRO A 269 3.47 -2.41 16.79
C PRO A 269 4.13 -3.66 17.42
N PRO A 270 5.15 -3.49 18.28
CA PRO A 270 5.76 -4.59 19.01
C PRO A 270 4.72 -5.41 19.81
N ARG A 271 4.89 -6.73 19.81
CA ARG A 271 3.98 -7.65 20.52
C ARG A 271 4.23 -7.63 22.03
N GLY A 272 3.30 -7.03 22.76
CA GLY A 272 3.30 -6.98 24.23
C GLY A 272 3.26 -5.55 24.73
N HIS A 273 3.92 -5.28 25.86
CA HIS A 273 4.06 -3.92 26.35
C HIS A 273 5.05 -3.15 25.48
N THR A 274 4.59 -2.05 24.89
CA THR A 274 5.44 -1.14 24.14
C THR A 274 6.53 -0.59 25.05
N LYS A 275 7.78 -0.77 24.63
CA LYS A 275 8.96 -0.14 25.22
C LYS A 275 9.65 0.68 24.15
N LEU A 276 10.20 1.82 24.54
CA LEU A 276 11.00 2.66 23.67
C LEU A 276 12.49 2.51 24.00
N SER A 277 13.34 2.60 23.00
CA SER A 277 14.80 2.70 23.16
C SER A 277 15.16 4.08 23.76
N PRO A 278 16.42 4.30 24.20
CA PRO A 278 16.89 5.63 24.60
C PRO A 278 16.69 6.70 23.52
N GLU A 279 16.70 6.30 22.24
CA GLU A 279 16.49 7.14 21.06
C GLU A 279 15.00 7.36 20.74
N GLY A 280 14.10 6.73 21.49
CA GLY A 280 12.65 6.89 21.36
C GLY A 280 11.98 5.94 20.35
N GLU A 281 12.69 4.92 19.84
CA GLU A 281 12.14 3.97 18.87
C GLU A 281 11.47 2.75 19.55
N PRO A 282 10.40 2.18 18.96
CA PRO A 282 9.82 0.92 19.46
C PRO A 282 10.83 -0.23 19.51
N VAL A 283 10.90 -0.92 20.65
CA VAL A 283 11.76 -2.10 20.83
C VAL A 283 10.97 -3.37 20.52
N TYR A 284 11.42 -4.10 19.49
CA TYR A 284 10.89 -5.42 19.12
C TYR A 284 11.63 -6.53 19.85
N GLY A 285 10.90 -7.51 20.38
CA GLY A 285 11.44 -8.59 21.20
C GLY A 285 11.38 -9.97 20.56
N PRO A 286 11.74 -11.03 21.31
CA PRO A 286 11.65 -12.41 20.83
C PRO A 286 10.24 -12.81 20.37
N ARG A 287 9.22 -12.16 20.98
CA ARG A 287 7.83 -12.36 20.57
C ARG A 287 7.58 -11.89 19.16
N ASP A 288 8.32 -10.92 18.63
CA ASP A 288 8.14 -10.33 17.30
C ASP A 288 8.80 -11.16 16.18
N VAL A 289 9.67 -12.11 16.53
CA VAL A 289 10.22 -13.08 15.60
C VAL A 289 9.10 -13.98 15.05
N ILE A 290 9.13 -14.22 13.75
CA ILE A 290 8.13 -15.03 13.05
C ILE A 290 8.69 -16.44 12.89
N ASP A 291 7.96 -17.42 13.41
CA ASP A 291 8.28 -18.84 13.21
C ASP A 291 7.89 -19.25 11.78
N LEU A 292 8.92 -19.35 10.92
CA LEU A 292 8.75 -19.64 9.50
C LEU A 292 8.30 -21.09 9.24
N ALA A 293 8.68 -22.04 10.08
CA ALA A 293 8.21 -23.43 9.96
C ALA A 293 6.70 -23.52 10.23
N ALA A 294 6.21 -22.75 11.20
CA ALA A 294 4.78 -22.63 11.44
C ALA A 294 4.04 -21.94 10.28
N ILE A 295 4.64 -20.93 9.62
CA ILE A 295 4.08 -20.33 8.39
C ILE A 295 4.02 -21.36 7.26
N GLU A 296 5.11 -22.08 7.00
CA GLU A 296 5.17 -23.12 5.96
C GLU A 296 4.10 -24.19 6.19
N SER A 297 3.85 -24.57 7.44
CA SER A 297 2.83 -25.56 7.82
C SER A 297 1.39 -25.18 7.44
N LEU A 298 1.13 -23.90 7.12
CA LEU A 298 -0.16 -23.44 6.60
C LEU A 298 -0.43 -23.89 5.16
N GLY A 299 0.59 -24.39 4.46
CA GLY A 299 0.46 -24.97 3.11
C GLY A 299 0.15 -23.94 2.02
N ARG A 300 0.51 -22.67 2.23
CA ARG A 300 0.38 -21.59 1.25
C ARG A 300 1.76 -21.03 0.90
N PRO A 301 2.02 -20.61 -0.35
CA PRO A 301 3.26 -19.92 -0.69
C PRO A 301 3.41 -18.64 0.12
N PHE A 302 4.64 -18.29 0.47
CA PHE A 302 4.92 -17.08 1.22
C PHE A 302 6.22 -16.42 0.76
N TRP A 303 6.31 -15.10 0.91
CA TRP A 303 7.49 -14.29 0.59
C TRP A 303 7.97 -13.56 1.83
N LEU A 304 9.28 -13.52 2.03
CA LEU A 304 9.88 -12.81 3.16
C LEU A 304 10.15 -11.34 2.81
N ALA A 305 9.78 -10.43 3.70
CA ALA A 305 9.87 -8.99 3.52
C ALA A 305 10.49 -8.30 4.74
N GLY A 306 11.05 -7.10 4.53
CA GLY A 306 11.82 -6.36 5.53
C GLY A 306 13.30 -6.74 5.53
N SER A 307 14.16 -5.89 4.95
CA SER A 307 15.60 -6.15 4.78
C SER A 307 15.94 -7.43 4.01
N TYR A 308 15.14 -7.75 2.98
CA TYR A 308 15.38 -8.87 2.05
C TYR A 308 15.92 -8.41 0.68
N GLY A 309 16.51 -7.21 0.58
CA GLY A 309 16.98 -6.62 -0.68
C GLY A 309 18.38 -7.08 -1.14
N SER A 310 18.75 -8.35 -0.98
CA SER A 310 20.05 -8.88 -1.43
C SER A 310 19.99 -10.34 -1.89
N PRO A 311 20.95 -10.81 -2.72
CA PRO A 311 21.03 -12.21 -3.15
C PRO A 311 21.09 -13.22 -2.01
N LYS A 312 21.87 -12.90 -0.97
CA LYS A 312 21.98 -13.72 0.23
C LYS A 312 20.64 -13.89 0.93
N LYS A 313 19.82 -12.84 0.96
CA LYS A 313 18.48 -12.86 1.56
C LYS A 313 17.48 -13.64 0.71
N LEU A 314 17.57 -13.53 -0.62
CA LEU A 314 16.78 -14.37 -1.53
C LEU A 314 17.15 -15.86 -1.35
N ALA A 315 18.44 -16.21 -1.37
CA ALA A 315 18.90 -17.57 -1.15
C ALA A 315 18.44 -18.13 0.20
N HIS A 316 18.53 -17.31 1.27
CA HIS A 316 18.01 -17.69 2.58
C HIS A 316 16.50 -17.95 2.56
N ALA A 317 15.70 -17.08 1.94
CA ALA A 317 14.26 -17.24 1.84
C ALA A 317 13.89 -18.57 1.16
N LEU A 318 14.55 -18.90 0.05
CA LEU A 318 14.34 -20.17 -0.65
C LEU A 318 14.75 -21.38 0.21
N ALA A 319 15.87 -21.28 0.94
CA ALA A 319 16.36 -22.36 1.80
C ALA A 319 15.42 -22.68 2.98
N VAL A 320 14.63 -21.71 3.44
CA VAL A 320 13.63 -21.90 4.51
C VAL A 320 12.22 -22.18 3.98
N GLY A 321 12.08 -22.52 2.69
CA GLY A 321 10.81 -22.94 2.09
C GLY A 321 9.92 -21.81 1.58
N ALA A 322 10.38 -20.55 1.59
CA ALA A 322 9.64 -19.44 1.00
C ALA A 322 9.61 -19.57 -0.54
N ALA A 323 8.56 -19.03 -1.17
CA ALA A 323 8.49 -18.87 -2.62
C ALA A 323 9.49 -17.81 -3.14
N GLY A 324 9.90 -16.89 -2.28
CA GLY A 324 10.83 -15.83 -2.63
C GLY A 324 10.87 -14.70 -1.59
N ILE A 325 11.16 -13.49 -2.07
CA ILE A 325 11.24 -12.26 -1.27
C ILE A 325 10.29 -11.19 -1.79
N GLN A 326 9.90 -10.28 -0.90
CA GLN A 326 9.40 -8.96 -1.27
C GLN A 326 10.43 -7.89 -0.89
N ALA A 327 10.87 -7.11 -1.87
CA ALA A 327 11.83 -6.02 -1.67
C ALA A 327 11.18 -4.68 -2.02
N GLY A 328 11.26 -3.72 -1.10
CA GLY A 328 10.76 -2.35 -1.29
C GLY A 328 11.90 -1.36 -1.48
N THR A 329 12.67 -1.11 -0.42
CA THR A 329 13.72 -0.08 -0.36
C THR A 329 14.62 0.01 -1.59
N ILE A 330 15.16 -1.12 -2.05
CA ILE A 330 16.07 -1.13 -3.21
C ILE A 330 15.35 -0.74 -4.51
N PHE A 331 14.07 -1.07 -4.67
CA PHE A 331 13.27 -0.63 -5.83
C PHE A 331 12.78 0.82 -5.70
N ALA A 332 12.60 1.32 -4.48
CA ALA A 332 12.10 2.68 -4.21
C ALA A 332 12.98 3.78 -4.81
N PHE A 333 14.28 3.53 -4.98
CA PHE A 333 15.24 4.52 -5.50
C PHE A 333 15.72 4.22 -6.93
N CYS A 334 15.03 3.31 -7.65
CA CYS A 334 15.25 3.09 -9.07
C CYS A 334 14.84 4.31 -9.92
N GLU A 335 15.32 4.36 -11.16
CA GLU A 335 14.94 5.40 -12.13
C GLU A 335 13.43 5.42 -12.43
N GLU A 336 12.79 4.25 -12.46
CA GLU A 336 11.37 4.07 -12.74
C GLU A 336 10.45 4.40 -11.56
N SER A 337 11.01 4.52 -10.35
CA SER A 337 10.28 4.92 -9.15
C SER A 337 9.74 6.34 -9.26
N GLY A 338 8.57 6.56 -8.66
CA GLY A 338 7.94 7.87 -8.60
C GLY A 338 8.59 8.88 -7.65
N ILE A 339 9.56 8.48 -6.80
CA ILE A 339 10.27 9.42 -5.92
C ILE A 339 10.97 10.48 -6.77
N ARG A 340 10.88 11.75 -6.35
CA ARG A 340 11.57 12.87 -7.02
C ARG A 340 13.06 12.59 -7.18
N GLU A 341 13.59 13.03 -8.31
CA GLU A 341 14.96 12.75 -8.70
C GLU A 341 16.00 13.36 -7.74
N ASP A 342 15.74 14.54 -7.18
CA ASP A 342 16.60 15.16 -6.16
C ASP A 342 16.67 14.30 -4.89
N LEU A 343 15.52 13.84 -4.39
CA LEU A 343 15.47 12.95 -3.22
C LEU A 343 16.20 11.62 -3.47
N LYS A 344 16.02 11.00 -4.64
CA LYS A 344 16.75 9.76 -4.98
C LYS A 344 18.27 9.97 -4.97
N ARG A 345 18.74 11.06 -5.58
CA ARG A 345 20.17 11.41 -5.61
C ARG A 345 20.73 11.67 -4.22
N ASP A 346 20.01 12.40 -3.38
CA ASP A 346 20.45 12.70 -2.02
C ASP A 346 20.56 11.43 -1.18
N VAL A 347 19.61 10.50 -1.32
CA VAL A 347 19.68 9.19 -0.65
C VAL A 347 20.87 8.37 -1.16
N ILE A 348 21.08 8.30 -2.47
CA ILE A 348 22.21 7.56 -3.05
C ILE A 348 23.55 8.13 -2.57
N LYS A 349 23.72 9.45 -2.62
CA LYS A 349 24.92 10.13 -2.09
C LYS A 349 25.10 9.89 -0.60
N GLY A 350 24.00 9.97 0.16
CA GLY A 350 24.01 9.69 1.59
C GLY A 350 24.42 8.26 1.91
N CYS A 351 23.96 7.27 1.11
CA CYS A 351 24.40 5.88 1.23
C CYS A 351 25.90 5.77 0.96
N GLN A 352 26.41 6.40 -0.10
CA GLN A 352 27.84 6.38 -0.46
C GLN A 352 28.72 6.99 0.65
N GLY A 353 28.21 8.03 1.32
CA GLY A 353 28.88 8.67 2.45
C GLY A 353 28.68 7.98 3.81
N GLY A 354 27.82 6.96 3.89
CA GLY A 354 27.47 6.32 5.17
C GLY A 354 26.76 7.25 6.16
N THR A 355 26.06 8.29 5.67
CA THR A 355 25.45 9.34 6.51
C THR A 355 23.95 9.18 6.71
N MET A 356 23.35 8.13 6.13
CA MET A 356 21.91 7.90 6.22
C MET A 356 21.48 7.49 7.62
N ARG A 357 20.43 8.13 8.11
CA ARG A 357 19.77 7.78 9.37
C ARG A 357 18.34 7.37 9.09
N ILE A 358 17.98 6.18 9.55
CA ILE A 358 16.63 5.65 9.52
C ILE A 358 16.21 5.46 10.97
N PHE A 359 14.95 5.75 11.27
CA PHE A 359 14.38 5.53 12.59
C PHE A 359 12.90 5.24 12.49
N THR A 360 12.37 4.55 13.47
CA THR A 360 10.95 4.19 13.58
C THR A 360 10.27 5.13 14.56
N ASP A 361 9.51 6.09 14.02
CA ASP A 361 8.76 7.05 14.84
C ASP A 361 7.49 6.36 15.39
N PRO A 362 7.33 6.22 16.71
CA PRO A 362 6.21 5.49 17.31
C PRO A 362 4.86 6.19 17.09
N VAL A 363 4.85 7.50 16.78
CA VAL A 363 3.63 8.32 16.77
C VAL A 363 3.39 9.07 15.47
N ALA A 364 4.37 9.17 14.55
CA ALA A 364 4.21 9.95 13.32
C ALA A 364 2.93 9.64 12.52
N SER A 365 2.48 8.38 12.44
CA SER A 365 1.26 8.04 11.70
C SER A 365 0.00 8.57 12.41
N PRO A 366 -0.96 9.17 11.67
CA PRO A 366 -2.28 9.48 12.20
C PRO A 366 -3.09 8.25 12.64
N THR A 367 -2.75 7.05 12.14
CA THR A 367 -3.49 5.81 12.45
C THR A 367 -3.03 5.12 13.75
N GLY A 368 -2.03 5.68 14.43
CA GLY A 368 -1.47 5.11 15.66
C GLY A 368 -0.42 4.00 15.44
N PHE A 369 -0.17 3.59 14.19
CA PHE A 369 0.92 2.67 13.86
C PHE A 369 2.27 3.39 13.88
N PRO A 370 3.35 2.74 14.36
CA PRO A 370 4.70 3.23 14.13
C PRO A 370 4.97 3.42 12.64
N PHE A 371 5.76 4.44 12.30
CA PHE A 371 6.10 4.77 10.92
C PHE A 371 7.61 4.94 10.78
N LYS A 372 8.22 4.18 9.87
CA LYS A 372 9.65 4.26 9.60
C LYS A 372 9.97 5.45 8.72
N VAL A 373 10.96 6.26 9.10
CA VAL A 373 11.32 7.52 8.45
C VAL A 373 12.78 7.48 8.02
N LEU A 374 13.04 7.88 6.78
CA LEU A 374 14.38 8.17 6.29
C LEU A 374 14.67 9.65 6.54
N ALA A 375 15.69 9.95 7.33
CA ALA A 375 16.07 11.32 7.65
C ALA A 375 16.79 11.96 6.44
N ILE A 376 16.14 12.93 5.82
CA ILE A 376 16.68 13.70 4.69
C ILE A 376 16.58 15.19 5.03
N PRO A 377 17.67 15.97 4.95
CA PRO A 377 17.63 17.42 5.14
C PRO A 377 16.58 18.08 4.25
N GLY A 378 15.88 19.10 4.76
CA GLY A 378 14.85 19.80 3.99
C GLY A 378 13.49 19.09 3.89
N THR A 379 13.30 17.97 4.60
CA THR A 379 12.04 17.21 4.62
C THR A 379 11.39 17.22 6.01
N LEU A 380 10.16 16.71 6.12
CA LEU A 380 9.41 16.58 7.39
C LEU A 380 10.00 15.53 8.36
N SER A 381 11.13 14.91 8.02
CA SER A 381 11.93 14.19 9.01
C SER A 381 12.61 15.14 10.00
N ASP A 382 12.81 16.40 9.62
CA ASP A 382 13.36 17.46 10.48
C ASP A 382 12.27 18.03 11.41
N SER A 383 12.55 18.07 12.71
CA SER A 383 11.60 18.53 13.73
C SER A 383 11.33 20.03 13.66
N ASP A 384 12.32 20.85 13.30
CA ASP A 384 12.19 22.31 13.25
C ASP A 384 11.39 22.73 12.03
N LEU A 385 11.62 22.08 10.89
CA LEU A 385 10.79 22.26 9.71
C LEU A 385 9.36 21.79 9.96
N TYR A 386 9.19 20.66 10.65
CA TYR A 386 7.86 20.18 11.01
C TYR A 386 7.11 21.13 11.95
N ALA A 387 7.80 21.70 12.95
CA ALA A 387 7.20 22.65 13.89
C ALA A 387 6.74 23.95 13.21
N LYS A 388 7.41 24.38 12.14
CA LYS A 388 7.03 25.55 11.33
C LYS A 388 5.91 25.26 10.34
N ARG A 389 5.63 23.98 10.03
CA ARG A 389 4.60 23.59 9.07
C ARG A 389 3.21 23.94 9.60
N ARG A 390 2.46 24.75 8.86
CA ARG A 390 1.02 24.96 9.10
C ARG A 390 0.24 23.68 8.79
N ARG A 391 -0.40 23.09 9.80
CA ARG A 391 -1.18 21.85 9.61
C ARG A 391 -2.52 22.17 8.95
N GLN A 392 -2.71 21.65 7.74
CA GLN A 392 -3.97 21.72 7.01
C GLN A 392 -4.23 20.37 6.33
N CYS A 393 -5.39 19.79 6.60
CA CYS A 393 -5.82 18.54 5.96
C CYS A 393 -6.75 18.85 4.78
N ASP A 394 -6.32 18.52 3.58
CA ASP A 394 -7.03 18.72 2.32
C ASP A 394 -7.20 17.42 1.50
N LEU A 395 -6.54 16.33 1.93
CA LEU A 395 -6.57 15.03 1.22
C LEU A 395 -7.48 14.00 1.91
N GLY A 396 -7.42 13.91 3.24
CA GLY A 396 -8.42 13.20 4.06
C GLY A 396 -8.37 11.67 4.09
N TYR A 397 -7.33 11.00 3.58
CA TYR A 397 -7.29 9.52 3.49
C TYR A 397 -7.06 8.78 4.81
N LEU A 398 -6.32 9.37 5.75
CA LEU A 398 -6.01 8.76 7.07
C LEU A 398 -6.82 9.37 8.21
N ARG A 399 -8.01 9.87 7.89
CA ARG A 399 -8.94 10.37 8.91
C ARG A 399 -9.57 9.17 9.61
N GLU A 400 -9.66 9.24 10.93
CA GLU A 400 -10.50 8.34 11.70
C GLU A 400 -11.96 8.80 11.64
N VAL A 401 -12.84 7.81 11.69
CA VAL A 401 -14.28 8.00 11.76
C VAL A 401 -14.71 7.91 13.22
N TYR A 402 -15.59 8.81 13.65
CA TYR A 402 -16.17 8.77 14.99
C TYR A 402 -17.69 8.97 14.91
N GLU A 403 -18.42 8.38 15.86
CA GLU A 403 -19.86 8.61 15.99
C GLU A 403 -20.10 9.94 16.70
N ARG A 404 -20.97 10.79 16.14
CA ARG A 404 -21.39 12.04 16.78
C ARG A 404 -22.57 11.79 17.74
N PRO A 405 -22.85 12.72 18.68
CA PRO A 405 -23.98 12.58 19.60
C PRO A 405 -25.36 12.45 18.91
N ASP A 406 -25.48 12.88 17.66
CA ASP A 406 -26.71 12.75 16.84
C ASP A 406 -26.78 11.42 16.05
N GLY A 407 -25.82 10.52 16.24
CA GLY A 407 -25.70 9.22 15.53
C GLY A 407 -25.12 9.33 14.12
N THR A 408 -24.76 10.54 13.65
CA THR A 408 -24.10 10.71 12.35
C THR A 408 -22.59 10.50 12.45
N LEU A 409 -21.93 10.22 11.31
CA LEU A 409 -20.49 10.01 11.28
C LEU A 409 -19.72 11.32 11.11
N GLY A 410 -18.73 11.52 11.97
CA GLY A 410 -17.72 12.56 11.87
C GLY A 410 -16.38 12.01 11.36
N TRP A 411 -15.54 12.91 10.84
CA TRP A 411 -14.22 12.58 10.31
C TRP A 411 -13.17 13.57 10.83
N ARG A 412 -12.11 13.06 11.47
CA ARG A 412 -11.00 13.86 12.00
C ARG A 412 -9.67 13.14 11.81
N CYS A 413 -8.55 13.86 11.80
CA CYS A 413 -7.21 13.30 11.65
C CYS A 413 -6.30 13.84 12.74
N PRO A 414 -5.63 12.99 13.53
CA PRO A 414 -4.69 13.46 14.55
C PRO A 414 -3.54 14.35 14.03
N ALA A 415 -3.22 14.30 12.72
CA ALA A 415 -2.22 15.16 12.08
C ALA A 415 -2.79 16.45 11.44
N GLU A 416 -4.07 16.76 11.64
CA GLU A 416 -4.65 18.03 11.22
C GLU A 416 -4.29 19.18 12.18
N ASP A 417 -4.88 20.35 11.96
CA ASP A 417 -4.79 21.47 12.88
C ASP A 417 -5.31 21.07 14.28
N PRO A 418 -4.55 21.27 15.37
CA PRO A 418 -4.94 20.76 16.68
C PRO A 418 -6.24 21.38 17.21
N GLU A 419 -6.51 22.65 16.94
CA GLU A 419 -7.77 23.28 17.34
C GLU A 419 -8.95 22.69 16.58
N GLN A 420 -8.80 22.44 15.26
CA GLN A 420 -9.83 21.76 14.48
C GLN A 420 -10.09 20.33 14.95
N TYR A 421 -9.04 19.60 15.34
CA TYR A 421 -9.17 18.25 15.87
C TYR A 421 -9.98 18.24 17.19
N VAL A 422 -9.69 19.16 18.11
CA VAL A 422 -10.44 19.32 19.37
C VAL A 422 -11.89 19.75 19.13
N ARG A 423 -12.14 20.67 18.18
CA ARG A 423 -13.51 21.05 17.78
C ARG A 423 -14.32 19.87 17.21
N LYS A 424 -13.65 18.83 16.73
CA LYS A 424 -14.25 17.57 16.23
C LYS A 424 -14.32 16.48 17.32
N GLY A 425 -14.17 16.84 18.59
CA GLY A 425 -14.33 15.93 19.73
C GLY A 425 -13.08 15.14 20.11
N GLY A 426 -11.94 15.37 19.45
CA GLY A 426 -10.67 14.76 19.85
C GLY A 426 -9.99 15.50 21.01
N THR A 427 -8.87 14.96 21.50
CA THR A 427 -8.04 15.61 22.53
C THR A 427 -6.77 16.23 21.94
N ILE A 428 -6.20 17.23 22.63
CA ILE A 428 -4.95 17.85 22.16
C ILE A 428 -3.78 16.85 22.14
N ASP A 429 -3.76 15.91 23.10
CA ASP A 429 -2.71 14.91 23.26
C ASP A 429 -2.64 13.95 22.08
N ASP A 430 -3.77 13.63 21.45
CA ASP A 430 -3.82 12.79 20.26
C ASP A 430 -3.00 13.37 19.09
N THR A 431 -2.81 14.70 19.07
CA THR A 431 -2.17 15.45 17.98
C THR A 431 -0.65 15.59 18.13
N VAL A 432 -0.12 15.23 19.30
CA VAL A 432 1.30 15.38 19.64
C VAL A 432 2.12 14.39 18.80
N GLY A 433 3.18 14.90 18.15
CA GLY A 433 4.08 14.10 17.30
C GLY A 433 3.49 13.59 15.96
N ARG A 434 2.16 13.69 15.76
CA ARG A 434 1.49 13.23 14.53
C ARG A 434 1.94 14.03 13.32
N LYS A 435 2.21 13.35 12.20
CA LYS A 435 2.65 13.92 10.91
C LYS A 435 1.64 13.65 9.79
N CYS A 436 1.47 14.62 8.90
CA CYS A 436 0.56 14.47 7.76
C CYS A 436 1.18 13.59 6.66
N LEU A 437 1.03 12.27 6.77
CA LEU A 437 1.57 11.33 5.77
C LEU A 437 0.97 11.56 4.38
N CYS A 438 -0.31 11.93 4.27
CA CYS A 438 -0.95 12.12 2.96
C CYS A 438 -0.24 13.20 2.13
N ASN A 439 0.03 14.37 2.70
CA ASN A 439 0.71 15.45 1.99
C ASN A 439 2.21 15.15 1.81
N GLY A 440 2.87 14.62 2.85
CA GLY A 440 4.29 14.26 2.78
C GLY A 440 4.58 13.21 1.69
N LEU A 441 3.75 12.19 1.56
CA LEU A 441 3.91 11.15 0.54
C LEU A 441 3.63 11.66 -0.88
N MET A 442 2.67 12.57 -1.06
CA MET A 442 2.46 13.22 -2.36
C MET A 442 3.62 14.15 -2.73
N ALA A 443 4.22 14.83 -1.74
CA ALA A 443 5.41 15.65 -1.93
C ALA A 443 6.64 14.82 -2.33
N ASN A 444 6.77 13.59 -1.83
CA ASN A 444 7.84 12.66 -2.23
C ASN A 444 7.88 12.40 -3.74
N ILE A 445 6.73 12.48 -4.42
CA ILE A 445 6.59 12.21 -5.86
C ILE A 445 6.40 13.46 -6.72
N GLY A 446 6.76 14.64 -6.19
CA GLY A 446 6.70 15.90 -6.93
C GLY A 446 5.28 16.44 -7.11
N MET A 447 4.33 15.95 -6.32
CA MET A 447 2.93 16.37 -6.34
C MET A 447 2.55 17.04 -5.03
N ALA A 448 3.44 17.85 -4.46
CA ALA A 448 3.15 18.66 -3.27
C ALA A 448 2.01 19.64 -3.55
N GLN A 449 1.21 19.97 -2.53
CA GLN A 449 0.24 21.06 -2.66
C GLN A 449 0.92 22.40 -2.41
N THR A 450 0.73 23.35 -3.32
CA THR A 450 1.04 24.77 -3.09
C THR A 450 -0.08 25.40 -2.27
N ARG A 451 0.27 26.04 -1.15
CA ARG A 451 -0.64 26.69 -0.21
C ARG A 451 -0.88 28.14 -0.62
N SER A 452 -1.88 28.78 -0.03
CA SER A 452 -2.28 30.16 -0.36
C SER A 452 -1.23 31.22 -0.04
N ASP A 453 -0.27 30.89 0.83
CA ASP A 453 0.89 31.72 1.17
C ASP A 453 2.12 31.37 0.32
N ASN A 454 1.93 30.66 -0.80
CA ASN A 454 2.97 30.15 -1.70
C ASN A 454 3.96 29.17 -1.07
N THR A 455 3.68 28.64 0.13
CA THR A 455 4.47 27.54 0.68
C THR A 455 4.07 26.22 0.03
N GLU A 456 5.02 25.31 -0.16
CA GLU A 456 4.75 23.95 -0.64
C GLU A 456 4.85 22.93 0.49
N GLU A 457 4.02 21.90 0.42
CA GLU A 457 4.14 20.73 1.29
C GLU A 457 5.50 20.05 1.12
N LEU A 458 6.18 19.78 2.24
CA LEU A 458 7.50 19.15 2.23
C LEU A 458 7.40 17.62 2.19
N PRO A 459 8.40 16.93 1.61
CA PRO A 459 8.48 15.47 1.58
C PRO A 459 8.51 14.84 2.98
N LEU A 460 8.10 13.57 3.08
CA LEU A 460 8.36 12.70 4.23
C LEU A 460 8.71 11.31 3.70
N VAL A 461 10.00 11.07 3.52
CA VAL A 461 10.49 9.84 2.87
C VAL A 461 10.55 8.69 3.87
N THR A 462 10.21 7.50 3.38
CA THR A 462 10.23 6.26 4.16
C THR A 462 10.97 5.18 3.38
N CYS A 463 11.72 4.35 4.10
CA CYS A 463 12.36 3.14 3.59
C CYS A 463 12.53 2.13 4.74
N GLY A 464 12.88 0.89 4.41
CA GLY A 464 13.32 -0.10 5.39
C GLY A 464 14.76 0.14 5.87
N ASP A 465 15.16 -0.56 6.92
CA ASP A 465 16.46 -0.36 7.62
C ASP A 465 17.69 -0.71 6.77
N ASP A 466 17.52 -1.58 5.78
CA ASP A 466 18.63 -2.05 4.94
C ASP A 466 18.74 -1.22 3.66
N LEU A 467 19.76 -0.38 3.61
CA LEU A 467 20.19 0.37 2.43
C LEU A 467 21.42 -0.24 1.75
N SER A 468 21.98 -1.32 2.28
CA SER A 468 23.24 -1.88 1.77
C SER A 468 23.13 -2.38 0.32
N GLY A 469 21.94 -2.84 -0.07
CA GLY A 469 21.65 -3.26 -1.44
C GLY A 469 21.75 -2.12 -2.46
N ILE A 470 21.49 -0.87 -2.06
CA ILE A 470 21.61 0.31 -2.94
C ILE A 470 23.06 0.45 -3.42
N LEU A 471 24.03 0.33 -2.52
CA LEU A 471 25.45 0.44 -2.86
C LEU A 471 25.96 -0.73 -3.68
N GLN A 472 25.38 -1.92 -3.48
CA GLN A 472 25.80 -3.13 -4.20
C GLN A 472 25.27 -3.17 -5.64
N VAL A 473 24.06 -2.67 -5.89
CA VAL A 473 23.51 -2.56 -7.26
C VAL A 473 24.13 -1.39 -8.03
N LEU A 474 24.57 -0.33 -7.34
CA LEU A 474 25.31 0.78 -7.94
C LEU A 474 26.69 0.31 -8.39
N SER A 475 26.85 0.01 -9.68
CA SER A 475 28.17 -0.21 -10.27
C SER A 475 29.07 1.02 -10.13
N SER A 476 30.39 0.82 -10.01
CA SER A 476 31.37 1.90 -9.84
C SER A 476 31.15 3.08 -10.82
N GLY A 477 31.06 4.29 -10.26
CA GLY A 477 30.91 5.53 -11.03
C GLY A 477 29.47 5.89 -11.44
N LYS A 478 28.47 5.03 -11.22
CA LYS A 478 27.06 5.38 -11.47
C LYS A 478 26.45 6.14 -10.29
N ILE A 479 25.47 6.99 -10.60
CA ILE A 479 24.69 7.79 -9.64
C ILE A 479 23.21 7.41 -9.59
N SER A 480 22.79 6.44 -10.41
CA SER A 480 21.45 5.90 -10.52
C SER A 480 21.52 4.43 -10.96
N TYR A 481 20.40 3.72 -10.81
CA TYR A 481 20.22 2.34 -11.26
C TYR A 481 18.75 2.08 -11.58
N THR A 482 18.50 1.07 -12.39
CA THR A 482 17.18 0.71 -12.91
C THR A 482 16.57 -0.45 -12.13
N ALA A 483 15.27 -0.67 -12.28
CA ALA A 483 14.60 -1.86 -11.76
C ALA A 483 15.18 -3.16 -12.35
N ALA A 484 15.67 -3.11 -13.60
CA ALA A 484 16.35 -4.22 -14.24
C ALA A 484 17.67 -4.56 -13.53
N ASP A 485 18.49 -3.55 -13.21
CA ASP A 485 19.74 -3.74 -12.46
C ASP A 485 19.47 -4.41 -11.10
N VAL A 486 18.39 -4.00 -10.42
CA VAL A 486 17.99 -4.61 -9.13
C VAL A 486 17.60 -6.07 -9.30
N VAL A 487 16.78 -6.41 -10.30
CA VAL A 487 16.39 -7.79 -10.57
C VAL A 487 17.62 -8.65 -10.84
N ASP A 488 18.52 -8.19 -11.71
CA ASP A 488 19.74 -8.92 -12.07
C ASP A 488 20.67 -9.08 -10.87
N PHE A 489 20.81 -8.02 -10.06
CA PHE A 489 21.53 -8.08 -8.80
C PHE A 489 20.94 -9.12 -7.86
N LEU A 490 19.63 -9.09 -7.59
CA LEU A 490 18.97 -10.01 -6.65
C LEU A 490 19.05 -11.48 -7.07
N LEU A 491 19.03 -11.75 -8.37
CA LEU A 491 19.14 -13.10 -8.94
C LEU A 491 20.57 -13.60 -9.07
N ALA A 492 21.58 -12.74 -8.92
CA ALA A 492 22.96 -13.14 -9.04
C ALA A 492 23.28 -14.27 -8.05
N CYS A 493 23.75 -15.41 -8.56
CA CYS A 493 24.24 -16.49 -7.70
C CYS A 493 25.49 -15.97 -6.98
N ASN A 494 25.48 -16.03 -5.65
CA ASN A 494 26.73 -15.93 -4.90
C ASN A 494 27.56 -17.17 -5.24
N GLU A 495 28.53 -17.04 -6.15
CA GLU A 495 29.72 -17.87 -6.11
C GLU A 495 30.46 -17.51 -4.81
N THR A 496 30.11 -18.18 -3.73
CA THR A 496 30.87 -18.15 -2.47
C THR A 496 31.06 -19.54 -1.95
#